data_AF-A0A316JSG6-F1
#
_entry.id   AF-A0A316JSG6-F1
#
_cell.length_a   1.000
_cell.length_b   1.000
_cell.length_c   1.000
_cell.angle_alpha   90.00
_cell.angle_beta   90.00
_cell.angle_gamma   90.00
#
_symmetry.space_group_name_H-M   'P 1'
#
loop_
_entity.id
_entity.type
_entity.pdbx_description
1 polymer ?
#
loop_
_entity_poly.entity_id
_entity_poly.type
_entity_poly.pdbx_seq_one_letter_code
_entity_poly.pdbx_strand_id
1 'polypeptide(L)'
;MNQRDVMKALTTIIVLLFAGMATAQIKFSDQTFDNGMKYPVAHFSKDQTIADSMNAIIKRNLVDAEVSDFCIGDYGYFQKGNHIELHMICNCIDFAETDHRYLFFSLETGVLVPYTDLFDSKERDKALKKINELISSASDETCKAELTSNGTLDWSQMTYRLYKDGIEIHPQAGTCDNPVQIPWTEISTYLKYNFL
;
A
#
# COMPACT_ATOMS: atom_id res chain seq x y z
N MET A 1 51.11 8.06 -0.43
CA MET A 1 49.77 8.59 -0.72
C MET A 1 49.42 9.56 0.39
N ASN A 2 49.12 10.82 0.06
CA ASN A 2 48.96 11.89 1.05
C ASN A 2 47.64 11.71 1.82
N GLN A 3 47.60 11.94 3.15
CA GLN A 3 46.37 11.78 3.95
C GLN A 3 45.21 12.64 3.43
N ARG A 4 45.53 13.77 2.79
CA ARG A 4 44.57 14.67 2.16
C ARG A 4 43.85 14.05 0.95
N ASP A 5 44.53 13.17 0.22
CA ASP A 5 43.97 12.50 -0.96
C ASP A 5 43.07 11.33 -0.55
N VAL A 6 43.41 10.65 0.55
CA VAL A 6 42.58 9.59 1.17
C VAL A 6 41.25 10.17 1.67
N MET A 7 41.28 11.31 2.36
CA MET A 7 40.08 11.95 2.90
C MET A 7 39.16 12.50 1.80
N LYS A 8 39.72 13.03 0.70
CA LYS A 8 38.95 13.42 -0.48
C LYS A 8 38.27 12.22 -1.14
N ALA A 9 39.01 11.13 -1.38
CA ALA A 9 38.45 9.92 -1.97
C ALA A 9 37.32 9.32 -1.11
N LEU A 10 37.51 9.29 0.21
CA LEU A 10 36.49 8.80 1.15
C LEU A 10 35.22 9.68 1.11
N THR A 11 35.37 11.00 1.05
CA THR A 11 34.25 11.93 0.97
C THR A 11 33.48 11.77 -0.35
N THR A 12 34.19 11.58 -1.47
CA THR A 12 33.57 11.35 -2.79
C THR A 12 32.80 10.02 -2.84
N ILE A 13 33.36 8.94 -2.26
CA ILE A 13 32.69 7.63 -2.16
C ILE A 13 31.42 7.73 -1.30
N ILE A 14 31.48 8.43 -0.17
CA ILE A 14 30.34 8.66 0.71
C ILE A 14 29.24 9.45 -0.02
N VAL A 15 29.58 10.52 -0.74
CA VAL A 15 28.61 11.31 -1.51
C VAL A 15 27.98 10.50 -2.65
N LEU A 16 28.75 9.63 -3.32
CA LEU A 16 28.23 8.72 -4.35
C LEU A 16 27.32 7.63 -3.77
N LEU A 17 27.65 7.10 -2.58
CA LEU A 17 26.80 6.14 -1.86
C LEU A 17 25.48 6.75 -1.42
N PHE A 18 25.47 8.02 -0.97
CA PHE A 18 24.25 8.73 -0.62
C PHE A 18 23.44 9.19 -1.83
N ALA A 19 24.08 9.56 -2.95
CA ALA A 19 23.39 9.87 -4.20
C ALA A 19 22.68 8.65 -4.81
N GLY A 20 23.18 7.43 -4.55
CA GLY A 20 22.53 6.18 -4.93
C GLY A 20 21.32 5.79 -4.06
N MET A 21 21.10 6.47 -2.92
CA MET A 21 19.93 6.29 -2.05
C MET A 21 18.82 7.30 -2.35
N ALA A 22 18.69 7.75 -3.60
CA ALA A 22 17.44 8.34 -4.03
C ALA A 22 16.36 7.25 -3.88
N THR A 23 15.53 7.36 -2.83
CA THR A 23 14.36 6.51 -2.66
C THR A 23 13.58 6.59 -3.97
N ALA A 24 13.50 5.48 -4.69
CA ALA A 24 12.83 5.45 -5.98
C ALA A 24 11.37 5.85 -5.75
N GLN A 25 11.04 7.08 -6.13
CA GLN A 25 9.73 7.65 -5.92
C GLN A 25 8.90 7.38 -7.16
N ILE A 26 7.82 6.64 -6.98
CA ILE A 26 6.77 6.52 -7.99
C ILE A 26 5.93 7.78 -7.98
N LYS A 27 5.53 8.24 -9.16
CA LYS A 27 4.62 9.37 -9.34
C LYS A 27 3.41 8.92 -10.13
N PHE A 28 2.30 9.61 -9.96
CA PHE A 28 1.10 9.40 -10.75
C PHE A 28 0.72 10.68 -11.48
N SER A 29 0.29 10.51 -12.73
CA SER A 29 -0.38 11.55 -13.49
C SER A 29 -1.83 11.14 -13.74
N ASP A 30 -2.68 12.12 -13.98
CA ASP A 30 -4.07 11.89 -14.31
C ASP A 30 -4.24 11.52 -15.78
N GLN A 31 -5.07 10.52 -16.04
CA GLN A 31 -5.66 10.26 -17.35
C GLN A 31 -7.18 10.12 -17.19
N THR A 32 -7.94 10.34 -18.25
CA THR A 32 -9.40 10.30 -18.24
C THR A 32 -9.88 9.41 -19.38
N PHE A 33 -10.81 8.49 -19.09
CA PHE A 33 -11.56 7.75 -20.11
C PHE A 33 -12.62 8.65 -20.75
N ASP A 34 -13.15 8.26 -21.91
CA ASP A 34 -14.13 9.06 -22.65
C ASP A 34 -15.43 9.31 -21.86
N ASN A 35 -15.76 8.42 -20.92
CA ASN A 35 -16.92 8.55 -20.02
C ASN A 35 -16.69 9.48 -18.81
N GLY A 36 -15.53 10.14 -18.71
CA GLY A 36 -15.20 11.08 -17.65
C GLY A 36 -14.45 10.49 -16.45
N MET A 37 -14.26 9.17 -16.40
CA MET A 37 -13.56 8.51 -15.30
C MET A 37 -12.08 8.91 -15.28
N LYS A 38 -11.65 9.63 -14.23
CA LYS A 38 -10.24 9.94 -13.98
C LYS A 38 -9.55 8.74 -13.32
N TYR A 39 -8.35 8.39 -13.76
CA TYR A 39 -7.56 7.30 -13.20
C TYR A 39 -6.06 7.61 -13.18
N PRO A 40 -5.30 6.95 -12.30
CA PRO A 40 -3.85 7.16 -12.16
C PRO A 40 -3.06 6.44 -13.26
N VAL A 41 -2.00 7.11 -13.74
CA VAL A 41 -0.94 6.51 -14.56
C VAL A 41 0.38 6.61 -13.80
N ALA A 42 0.94 5.45 -13.46
CA ALA A 42 2.22 5.31 -12.79
C ALA A 42 3.39 5.72 -13.69
N HIS A 43 4.33 6.46 -13.10
CA HIS A 43 5.63 6.83 -13.65
C HIS A 43 6.71 6.46 -12.66
N PHE A 44 7.65 5.61 -13.07
CA PHE A 44 8.72 5.15 -12.20
C PHE A 44 10.08 5.37 -12.84
N SER A 45 10.78 6.40 -12.35
CA SER A 45 12.07 6.85 -12.91
C SER A 45 13.17 5.79 -12.87
N LYS A 46 13.08 4.83 -11.96
CA LYS A 46 14.06 3.75 -11.80
C LYS A 46 13.89 2.66 -12.86
N ASP A 47 12.65 2.33 -13.22
CA ASP A 47 12.36 1.23 -14.14
C ASP A 47 10.98 1.39 -14.77
N GLN A 48 10.96 1.65 -16.08
CA GLN A 48 9.72 1.82 -16.83
C GLN A 48 8.91 0.52 -16.92
N THR A 49 9.56 -0.65 -16.89
CA THR A 49 8.86 -1.94 -17.00
C THR A 49 7.97 -2.21 -15.79
N ILE A 50 8.39 -1.76 -14.61
CA ILE A 50 7.59 -1.79 -13.39
C ILE A 50 6.37 -0.86 -13.54
N ALA A 51 6.57 0.36 -14.03
CA ALA A 51 5.47 1.30 -14.26
C ALA A 51 4.46 0.77 -15.29
N ASP A 52 4.94 0.18 -16.40
CA ASP A 52 4.10 -0.40 -17.44
C ASP A 52 3.26 -1.57 -16.91
N SER A 53 3.87 -2.43 -16.08
CA SER A 53 3.17 -3.52 -15.40
C SER A 53 2.04 -3.00 -14.49
N MET A 54 2.34 -2.00 -13.66
CA MET A 54 1.34 -1.36 -12.80
C MET A 54 0.20 -0.73 -13.61
N ASN A 55 0.53 0.02 -14.67
CA ASN A 55 -0.45 0.65 -15.54
C ASN A 55 -1.37 -0.36 -16.24
N ALA A 56 -0.84 -1.50 -16.67
CA ALA A 56 -1.64 -2.57 -17.25
C ALA A 56 -2.62 -3.18 -16.22
N ILE A 57 -2.17 -3.34 -14.97
CA ILE A 57 -3.02 -3.83 -13.88
C ILE A 57 -4.10 -2.81 -13.50
N ILE A 58 -3.74 -1.53 -13.39
CA ILE A 58 -4.69 -0.44 -13.10
C ILE A 58 -5.81 -0.44 -14.14
N LYS A 59 -5.47 -0.41 -15.43
CA LYS A 59 -6.47 -0.44 -16.52
C LYS A 59 -7.35 -1.67 -16.48
N ARG A 60 -6.77 -2.85 -16.24
CA ARG A 60 -7.55 -4.10 -16.12
C ARG A 60 -8.55 -4.03 -14.96
N ASN A 61 -8.18 -3.38 -13.86
CA ASN A 61 -9.03 -3.16 -12.70
C ASN A 61 -9.99 -1.97 -12.88
N LEU A 62 -10.17 -1.44 -14.09
CA LEU A 62 -11.11 -0.35 -14.38
C LEU A 62 -11.95 -0.62 -15.64
N VAL A 63 -11.92 -1.83 -16.20
CA VAL A 63 -12.63 -2.16 -17.46
C VAL A 63 -14.14 -1.95 -17.34
N ASP A 64 -14.72 -2.37 -16.22
CA ASP A 64 -16.14 -2.18 -15.91
C ASP A 64 -16.50 -0.69 -15.71
N ALA A 65 -15.62 0.08 -15.08
CA ALA A 65 -15.78 1.52 -14.95
C ALA A 65 -15.59 2.25 -16.30
N GLU A 66 -14.75 1.75 -17.21
CA GLU A 66 -14.54 2.32 -18.54
C GLU A 66 -15.75 2.14 -19.46
N VAL A 67 -16.46 1.02 -19.35
CA VAL A 67 -17.64 0.72 -20.19
C VAL A 67 -18.96 1.27 -19.67
N SER A 68 -18.97 1.86 -18.47
CA SER A 68 -20.18 2.44 -17.87
C SER A 68 -20.49 3.84 -18.43
N ASP A 69 -21.77 4.19 -18.50
CA ASP A 69 -22.22 5.49 -18.99
C ASP A 69 -22.03 6.56 -17.90
N PHE A 70 -21.06 7.46 -18.08
CA PHE A 70 -20.69 8.51 -17.12
C PHE A 70 -20.15 8.00 -15.79
N CYS A 71 -18.86 8.24 -15.58
CA CYS A 71 -18.17 7.89 -14.36
C CYS A 71 -17.33 9.07 -13.86
N ILE A 72 -17.30 9.26 -12.54
CA ILE A 72 -16.40 10.19 -11.87
C ILE A 72 -15.40 9.34 -11.09
N GLY A 73 -14.12 9.56 -11.39
CA GLY A 73 -13.02 8.88 -10.74
C GLY A 73 -12.20 9.82 -9.87
N ASP A 74 -11.70 9.31 -8.75
CA ASP A 74 -10.61 9.94 -8.03
C ASP A 74 -9.66 8.87 -7.46
N TYR A 75 -8.45 9.29 -7.07
CA TYR A 75 -7.50 8.36 -6.48
C TYR A 75 -6.57 9.02 -5.48
N GLY A 76 -6.12 8.23 -4.51
CA GLY A 76 -5.04 8.54 -3.58
C GLY A 76 -4.03 7.40 -3.53
N TYR A 77 -2.84 7.65 -2.99
CA TYR A 77 -1.86 6.60 -2.80
C TYR A 77 -1.02 6.82 -1.55
N PHE A 78 -0.52 5.72 -1.00
CA PHE A 78 0.41 5.72 0.13
C PHE A 78 1.59 4.79 -0.17
N GLN A 79 2.80 5.35 -0.17
CA GLN A 79 4.03 4.58 -0.37
C GLN A 79 4.73 4.30 0.97
N LYS A 80 5.06 3.04 1.21
CA LYS A 80 5.85 2.60 2.37
C LYS A 80 7.00 1.71 1.90
N GLY A 81 8.21 2.27 1.87
CA GLY A 81 9.39 1.61 1.30
C GLY A 81 9.20 1.20 -0.16
N ASN A 82 9.40 -0.08 -0.46
CA ASN A 82 9.21 -0.65 -1.79
C ASN A 82 7.77 -1.11 -2.06
N HIS A 83 6.80 -0.65 -1.27
CA HIS A 83 5.39 -0.96 -1.45
C HIS A 83 4.57 0.31 -1.65
N ILE A 84 3.50 0.19 -2.42
CA ILE A 84 2.54 1.28 -2.61
C ILE A 84 1.11 0.74 -2.62
N GLU A 85 0.27 1.35 -1.80
CA GLU A 85 -1.18 1.19 -1.87
C GLU A 85 -1.76 2.31 -2.72
N LEU A 86 -2.51 1.94 -3.76
CA LEU A 86 -3.31 2.85 -4.57
C LEU A 86 -4.78 2.64 -4.22
N HIS A 87 -5.46 3.70 -3.82
CA HIS A 87 -6.89 3.74 -3.58
C HIS A 87 -7.57 4.47 -4.73
N MET A 88 -8.45 3.79 -5.46
CA MET A 88 -9.27 4.35 -6.53
C MET A 88 -10.72 4.39 -6.09
N ILE A 89 -11.39 5.49 -6.36
CA ILE A 89 -12.81 5.73 -6.07
C ILE A 89 -13.52 5.84 -7.42
N CYS A 90 -14.51 4.99 -7.65
CA CYS A 90 -15.28 4.92 -8.88
C CYS A 90 -16.74 5.19 -8.57
N ASN A 91 -17.28 6.30 -9.08
CA ASN A 91 -18.70 6.62 -8.97
C ASN A 91 -19.31 6.69 -10.37
N CYS A 92 -20.00 5.63 -10.76
CA CYS A 92 -20.55 5.44 -12.10
C CYS A 92 -22.08 5.32 -12.02
N ILE A 93 -22.80 5.73 -13.07
CA ILE A 93 -24.28 5.68 -13.05
C ILE A 93 -24.80 4.25 -12.90
N ASP A 94 -24.06 3.28 -13.45
CA ASP A 94 -24.46 1.88 -13.47
C ASP A 94 -24.12 1.16 -12.16
N PHE A 95 -23.38 1.83 -11.26
CA PHE A 95 -22.99 1.25 -9.98
C PHE A 95 -24.06 1.60 -8.93
N ALA A 96 -24.45 0.62 -8.11
CA ALA A 96 -25.42 0.85 -7.04
C ALA A 96 -24.90 1.80 -5.96
N GLU A 97 -23.59 1.76 -5.71
CA GLU A 97 -22.88 2.56 -4.73
C GLU A 97 -21.51 2.99 -5.28
N THR A 98 -20.87 3.96 -4.61
CA THR A 98 -19.48 4.30 -4.93
C THR A 98 -18.58 3.12 -4.63
N ASP A 99 -17.78 2.71 -5.62
CA ASP A 99 -16.89 1.58 -5.51
C ASP A 99 -15.47 2.03 -5.11
N HIS A 100 -14.88 1.36 -4.12
CA HIS A 100 -13.57 1.68 -3.55
C HIS A 100 -12.60 0.52 -3.82
N ARG A 101 -11.61 0.75 -4.68
CA ARG A 101 -10.64 -0.27 -5.10
C ARG A 101 -9.29 0.01 -4.49
N TYR A 102 -8.74 -0.97 -3.77
CA TYR A 102 -7.41 -0.89 -3.16
C TYR A 102 -6.47 -1.85 -3.87
N LEU A 103 -5.41 -1.31 -4.45
CA LEU A 103 -4.38 -2.07 -5.16
C LEU A 103 -3.05 -1.92 -4.45
N PHE A 104 -2.53 -3.02 -3.90
CA PHE A 104 -1.27 -3.02 -3.17
C PHE A 104 -0.14 -3.61 -4.02
N PHE A 105 0.79 -2.77 -4.46
CA PHE A 105 1.86 -3.14 -5.38
C PHE A 105 3.22 -3.26 -4.68
N SER A 106 4.07 -4.14 -5.22
CA SER A 106 5.51 -4.11 -4.98
C SER A 106 6.20 -3.27 -6.07
N LEU A 107 7.00 -2.29 -5.66
CA LEU A 107 7.86 -1.48 -6.53
C LEU A 107 9.13 -2.22 -6.96
N GLU A 108 9.32 -3.47 -6.55
CA GLU A 108 10.39 -4.34 -7.06
C GLU A 108 9.96 -5.14 -8.29
N THR A 109 8.66 -5.40 -8.43
CA THR A 109 8.10 -6.28 -9.46
C THR A 109 7.00 -5.62 -10.30
N GLY A 110 6.41 -4.52 -9.83
CA GLY A 110 5.29 -3.83 -10.48
C GLY A 110 3.97 -4.60 -10.45
N VAL A 111 3.85 -5.65 -9.63
CA VAL A 111 2.63 -6.48 -9.52
C VAL A 111 1.94 -6.33 -8.17
N LEU A 112 0.68 -6.77 -8.11
CA LEU A 112 -0.08 -6.86 -6.87
C LEU A 112 0.53 -7.91 -5.95
N VAL A 113 0.63 -7.58 -4.67
CA VAL A 113 1.11 -8.47 -3.61
C VAL A 113 0.14 -8.43 -2.43
N PRO A 114 0.06 -9.49 -1.60
CA PRO A 114 -0.70 -9.42 -0.36
C PRO A 114 -0.04 -8.47 0.65
N TYR A 115 -0.81 -7.89 1.57
CA TYR A 115 -0.28 -7.04 2.65
C TYR A 115 0.71 -7.76 3.58
N THR A 116 0.64 -9.10 3.64
CA THR A 116 1.63 -9.94 4.32
C THR A 116 3.05 -9.75 3.77
N ASP A 117 3.17 -9.20 2.58
CA ASP A 117 4.44 -8.86 1.95
C ASP A 117 5.15 -7.67 2.62
N LEU A 118 4.47 -6.88 3.47
CA LEU A 118 5.12 -5.86 4.31
C LEU A 118 6.00 -6.47 5.40
N PHE A 119 5.72 -7.71 5.81
CA PHE A 119 6.35 -8.37 6.95
C PHE A 119 7.48 -9.30 6.51
N ASP A 120 8.55 -9.36 7.31
CA ASP A 120 9.61 -10.36 7.12
C ASP A 120 8.99 -11.75 7.19
N SER A 121 9.31 -12.61 6.22
CA SER A 121 8.73 -13.94 6.11
C SER A 121 8.95 -14.79 7.37
N LYS A 122 10.02 -14.54 8.13
CA LYS A 122 10.34 -15.22 9.40
C LYS A 122 9.57 -14.66 10.59
N GLU A 123 9.06 -13.43 10.48
CA GLU A 123 8.38 -12.71 11.55
C GLU A 123 6.86 -12.64 11.36
N ARG A 124 6.32 -13.07 10.21
CA ARG A 124 4.88 -13.06 9.88
C ARG A 124 3.99 -13.65 10.98
N ASP A 125 4.34 -14.81 11.53
CA ASP A 125 3.52 -15.45 12.56
C ASP A 125 3.50 -14.62 13.86
N LYS A 126 4.63 -14.01 14.21
CA LYS A 126 4.72 -13.13 15.39
C LYS A 126 3.99 -11.82 15.16
N ALA A 127 4.06 -11.26 13.95
CA ALA A 127 3.31 -10.09 13.54
C ALA A 127 1.80 -10.35 13.63
N LEU A 128 1.32 -11.47 13.08
CA LEU A 128 -0.08 -11.86 13.14
C LEU A 128 -0.56 -12.02 14.58
N LYS A 129 0.26 -12.63 15.44
CA LYS A 129 -0.05 -12.76 16.87
C LYS A 129 -0.19 -11.39 17.53
N LYS A 130 0.77 -10.49 17.31
CA LYS A 130 0.72 -9.12 17.85
C LYS A 130 -0.49 -8.33 17.32
N ILE A 131 -0.82 -8.48 16.04
CA ILE A 131 -2.01 -7.86 15.43
C ILE A 131 -3.30 -8.38 16.12
N ASN A 132 -3.44 -9.70 16.31
CA ASN A 132 -4.57 -10.28 17.02
C ASN A 132 -4.66 -9.79 18.48
N GLU A 133 -3.54 -9.65 19.19
CA GLU A 133 -3.49 -9.08 20.54
C GLU A 133 -3.99 -7.63 20.58
N LEU A 134 -3.59 -6.80 19.61
CA LEU A 134 -4.03 -5.42 19.48
C LEU A 134 -5.51 -5.31 19.13
N ILE A 135 -6.02 -6.14 18.21
CA ILE A 135 -7.45 -6.21 17.88
C ILE A 135 -8.27 -6.60 19.11
N SER A 136 -7.83 -7.62 19.85
CA SER A 136 -8.51 -8.06 21.06
C SER A 136 -8.55 -6.99 22.16
N SER A 137 -7.63 -6.03 22.10
CA SER A 137 -7.50 -4.92 23.05
C SER A 137 -8.07 -3.59 22.51
N ALA A 138 -8.67 -3.60 21.32
CA ALA A 138 -9.24 -2.40 20.71
C ALA A 138 -10.44 -1.88 21.51
N SER A 139 -10.58 -0.55 21.57
CA SER A 139 -11.66 0.11 22.31
C SER A 139 -13.01 0.07 21.61
N ASP A 140 -13.03 -0.10 20.28
CA ASP A 140 -14.25 -0.26 19.51
C ASP A 140 -14.72 -1.72 19.59
N GLU A 141 -15.67 -1.97 20.48
CA GLU A 141 -16.19 -3.32 20.73
C GLU A 141 -16.98 -3.88 19.54
N THR A 142 -17.57 -3.04 18.68
CA THR A 142 -18.33 -3.49 17.52
C THR A 142 -17.37 -4.06 16.47
N CYS A 143 -16.36 -3.28 16.07
CA CYS A 143 -15.41 -3.73 15.06
C CYS A 143 -14.58 -4.92 15.54
N LYS A 144 -14.18 -4.89 16.81
CA LYS A 144 -13.52 -6.02 17.48
C LYS A 144 -14.37 -7.29 17.46
N ALA A 145 -15.66 -7.19 17.76
CA ALA A 145 -16.55 -8.34 17.73
C ALA A 145 -16.73 -8.90 16.32
N GLU A 146 -16.89 -8.04 15.30
CA GLU A 146 -16.97 -8.49 13.91
C GLU A 146 -15.69 -9.20 13.46
N LEU A 147 -14.52 -8.61 13.75
CA LEU A 147 -13.20 -9.16 13.45
C LEU A 147 -12.94 -10.49 14.18
N THR A 148 -13.33 -10.62 15.45
CA THR A 148 -13.03 -11.82 16.25
C THR A 148 -14.15 -12.87 16.28
N SER A 149 -15.24 -12.63 15.55
CA SER A 149 -16.44 -13.49 15.53
C SER A 149 -16.15 -14.96 15.21
N ASN A 150 -15.16 -15.22 14.36
CA ASN A 150 -14.75 -16.57 13.94
C ASN A 150 -13.50 -17.09 14.68
N GLY A 151 -13.09 -16.43 15.77
CA GLY A 151 -11.93 -16.81 16.57
C GLY A 151 -10.68 -15.99 16.23
N THR A 152 -9.50 -16.63 16.34
CA THR A 152 -8.23 -15.99 16.01
C THR A 152 -8.12 -15.79 14.50
N LEU A 153 -7.86 -14.55 14.10
CA LEU A 153 -7.79 -14.18 12.70
C LEU A 153 -6.49 -14.68 12.06
N ASP A 154 -6.61 -15.17 10.84
CA ASP A 154 -5.49 -15.31 9.92
C ASP A 154 -5.42 -14.17 8.89
N TRP A 155 -4.32 -14.10 8.15
CA TRP A 155 -4.07 -13.05 7.16
C TRP A 155 -5.14 -12.94 6.07
N SER A 156 -5.85 -14.04 5.77
CA SER A 156 -6.86 -14.13 4.71
C SER A 156 -8.25 -13.67 5.15
N GLN A 157 -8.46 -13.43 6.44
CA GLN A 157 -9.76 -13.06 7.03
C GLN A 157 -9.88 -11.55 7.30
N MET A 158 -8.90 -10.75 6.87
CA MET A 158 -8.82 -9.32 7.14
C MET A 158 -8.60 -8.53 5.85
N THR A 159 -9.24 -7.37 5.78
CA THR A 159 -8.91 -6.36 4.78
C THR A 159 -8.01 -5.32 5.43
N TYR A 160 -6.96 -4.90 4.71
CA TYR A 160 -5.96 -3.96 5.20
C TYR A 160 -6.04 -2.68 4.39
N ARG A 161 -5.80 -1.55 5.07
CA ARG A 161 -5.53 -0.28 4.40
C ARG A 161 -4.33 0.39 5.04
N LEU A 162 -3.49 1.04 4.24
CA LEU A 162 -2.38 1.82 4.76
C LEU A 162 -2.85 3.21 5.11
N TYR A 163 -2.39 3.71 6.25
CA TYR A 163 -2.50 5.12 6.57
C TYR A 163 -1.17 5.65 7.09
N LYS A 164 -1.10 6.97 7.29
CA LYS A 164 0.13 7.67 7.62
C LYS A 164 0.91 7.02 8.76
N ASP A 165 0.21 6.66 9.83
CA ASP A 165 0.84 6.23 11.08
C ASP A 165 0.68 4.72 11.36
N GLY A 166 0.08 3.95 10.45
CA GLY A 166 -0.06 2.51 10.64
C GLY A 166 -0.80 1.75 9.53
N ILE A 167 -1.38 0.62 9.92
CA ILE A 167 -2.34 -0.16 9.13
C ILE A 167 -3.72 -0.13 9.78
N GLU A 168 -4.75 0.00 8.97
CA GLU A 168 -6.13 -0.20 9.38
C GLU A 168 -6.55 -1.64 9.09
N ILE A 169 -7.19 -2.28 10.06
CA ILE A 169 -7.75 -3.62 9.93
C ILE A 169 -9.26 -3.52 9.87
N HIS A 170 -9.81 -3.98 8.75
CA HIS A 170 -11.24 -4.01 8.47
C HIS A 170 -11.71 -5.47 8.40
N PRO A 171 -12.92 -5.79 8.89
CA PRO A 171 -13.53 -7.09 8.63
C PRO A 171 -13.79 -7.23 7.11
N GLN A 172 -13.76 -8.46 6.58
CA GLN A 172 -14.04 -8.70 5.16
C GLN A 172 -15.48 -8.38 4.76
N ALA A 173 -16.40 -8.56 5.70
CA ALA A 173 -17.80 -8.22 5.58
C ALA A 173 -18.29 -7.77 6.95
N GLY A 174 -19.14 -6.74 6.99
CA GLY A 174 -19.62 -6.19 8.24
C GLY A 174 -20.09 -4.75 8.10
N THR A 175 -20.52 -4.19 9.23
CA THR A 175 -20.98 -2.80 9.35
C THR A 175 -20.03 -1.94 10.17
N CYS A 176 -18.85 -2.48 10.53
CA CYS A 176 -17.82 -1.72 11.21
C CYS A 176 -17.43 -0.46 10.42
N ASP A 177 -17.84 0.70 10.94
CA ASP A 177 -17.50 2.01 10.40
C ASP A 177 -16.07 2.45 10.81
N ASN A 178 -15.59 1.99 11.96
CA ASN A 178 -14.29 2.39 12.54
C ASN A 178 -13.31 1.22 12.56
N PRO A 179 -12.37 1.13 11.61
CA PRO A 179 -11.41 0.04 11.60
C PRO A 179 -10.49 0.06 12.82
N VAL A 180 -9.96 -1.11 13.17
CA VAL A 180 -8.92 -1.18 14.20
C VAL A 180 -7.62 -0.65 13.61
N GLN A 181 -7.13 0.46 14.16
CA GLN A 181 -5.89 1.08 13.73
C GLN A 181 -4.70 0.52 14.53
N ILE A 182 -3.71 -0.02 13.81
CA ILE A 182 -2.48 -0.56 14.38
C ILE A 182 -1.31 0.35 13.99
N PRO A 183 -0.72 1.09 14.95
CA PRO A 183 0.38 2.00 14.66
C PRO A 183 1.64 1.27 14.18
N TRP A 184 2.41 1.91 13.30
CA TRP A 184 3.71 1.39 12.83
C TRP A 184 4.66 1.09 13.99
N THR A 185 4.63 1.89 15.06
CA THR A 185 5.48 1.70 16.24
C THR A 185 5.26 0.35 16.93
N GLU A 186 4.04 -0.18 16.89
CA GLU A 186 3.68 -1.47 17.51
C GLU A 186 4.15 -2.68 16.71
N ILE A 187 4.37 -2.52 15.39
CA ILE A 187 4.66 -3.63 14.48
C ILE A 187 5.98 -3.48 13.71
N SER A 188 6.71 -2.38 13.91
CA SER A 188 7.92 -2.02 13.16
C SER A 188 8.99 -3.10 13.13
N THR A 189 9.17 -3.82 14.24
CA THR A 189 10.18 -4.87 14.38
C THR A 189 9.91 -6.11 13.53
N TYR A 190 8.69 -6.27 13.00
CA TYR A 190 8.29 -7.42 12.19
C TYR A 190 8.30 -7.12 10.68
N LEU A 191 8.55 -5.87 10.30
CA LEU A 191 8.49 -5.41 8.93
C LEU A 191 9.77 -5.78 8.15
N LYS A 192 9.64 -6.02 6.84
CA LYS A 192 10.78 -6.34 5.96
C LYS A 192 11.84 -5.23 5.94
N TYR A 193 11.38 -4.00 6.05
CA TYR A 193 12.24 -2.83 6.00
C TYR A 193 12.03 -2.02 7.27
N ASN A 194 13.12 -1.48 7.81
CA ASN A 194 13.01 -0.54 8.91
C ASN A 194 12.54 0.80 8.32
N PHE A 195 11.34 1.23 8.72
CA PHE A 195 10.70 2.42 8.17
C PHE A 195 10.53 3.56 9.19
N LEU A 196 11.07 3.38 10.41
CA LEU A 196 11.07 4.36 11.50
C LEU A 196 12.41 5.08 11.56
#